data_AF-A0A7G8IKS1-F1
#
_entry.id   AF-A0A7G8IKS1-F1
#
_cell.length_a   1.000
_cell.length_b   1.000
_cell.length_c   1.000
_cell.angle_alpha   90.00
_cell.angle_beta   90.00
_cell.angle_gamma   90.00
#
_symmetry.space_group_name_H-M   'P 1'
#
loop_
_entity.id
_entity.type
_entity.pdbx_description
1 polymer ?
#
loop_
_entity_poly.entity_id
_entity_poly.type
_entity_poly.pdbx_seq_one_letter_code
_entity_poly.pdbx_strand_id
1 'polypeptide(L)'
;MTQGNRPGADTQKPADFNGYKVLWSALIGAGIGVVLSLFLDTFIRNTPATIRQTRLHYLYGVVISSAALFSASIESMRQLQDSAPEEDYRTGKSMAGKSRR
;
A
#
# COMPACT_ATOMS: atom_id res chain seq x y z
N MET A 1 -39.77 -24.89 -14.46
CA MET A 1 -38.56 -24.23 -14.98
C MET A 1 -38.95 -22.85 -15.48
N THR A 2 -38.74 -21.80 -14.68
CA THR A 2 -38.90 -20.42 -15.13
C THR A 2 -37.86 -19.56 -14.42
N GLN A 3 -36.72 -19.40 -15.07
CA GLN A 3 -35.65 -18.49 -14.67
C GLN A 3 -36.13 -17.06 -14.95
N GLY A 4 -36.71 -16.43 -13.92
CA GLY A 4 -37.13 -15.03 -13.95
C GLY A 4 -35.91 -14.11 -13.96
N ASN A 5 -35.70 -13.50 -15.14
CA ASN A 5 -34.98 -12.26 -15.41
C ASN A 5 -34.70 -11.40 -14.17
N ARG A 6 -33.42 -11.25 -13.77
CA ARG A 6 -32.98 -10.25 -12.79
C ARG A 6 -32.42 -9.04 -13.55
N PRO A 7 -33.09 -7.88 -13.55
CA PRO A 7 -32.53 -6.65 -14.10
C PRO A 7 -31.56 -6.04 -13.07
N GLY A 8 -30.42 -5.57 -13.55
CA GLY A 8 -29.48 -4.78 -12.75
C GLY A 8 -28.39 -5.59 -12.06
N ALA A 9 -27.54 -6.28 -12.83
CA ALA A 9 -26.15 -6.38 -12.42
C ALA A 9 -25.56 -4.99 -12.62
N ASP A 10 -25.58 -4.17 -11.56
CA ASP A 10 -24.90 -2.87 -11.54
C ASP A 10 -23.49 -3.11 -12.07
N THR A 11 -23.25 -2.64 -13.29
CA THR A 11 -21.94 -2.66 -13.92
C THR A 11 -21.12 -1.63 -13.16
N GLN A 12 -20.66 -1.97 -11.96
CA GLN A 12 -19.68 -1.16 -11.23
C GLN A 12 -18.44 -1.16 -12.10
N LYS A 13 -18.31 -0.08 -12.89
CA LYS A 13 -17.15 0.19 -13.71
C LYS A 13 -15.92 0.01 -12.81
N PRO A 14 -14.92 -0.79 -13.22
CA PRO A 14 -13.70 -0.97 -12.44
C PRO A 14 -13.13 0.41 -12.08
N ALA A 15 -12.69 0.56 -10.83
CA ALA A 15 -12.14 1.83 -10.37
C ALA A 15 -10.91 2.19 -11.22
N ASP A 16 -10.79 3.45 -11.64
CA ASP A 16 -9.61 3.88 -12.40
C ASP A 16 -8.39 4.02 -11.48
N PHE A 17 -7.18 3.78 -12.02
CA PHE A 17 -5.94 3.93 -11.27
C PHE A 17 -5.71 5.38 -10.84
N ASN A 18 -5.46 5.58 -9.55
CA ASN A 18 -5.23 6.87 -8.92
C ASN A 18 -3.78 6.98 -8.42
N GLY A 19 -2.92 7.58 -9.26
CA GLY A 19 -1.51 7.81 -8.93
C GLY A 19 -1.28 8.77 -7.76
N TYR A 20 -2.23 9.67 -7.45
CA TYR A 20 -2.14 10.58 -6.32
C TYR A 20 -2.22 9.83 -4.98
N LYS A 21 -3.09 8.81 -4.90
CA LYS A 21 -3.14 7.90 -3.75
C LYS A 21 -1.84 7.12 -3.55
N VAL A 22 -1.23 6.66 -4.64
CA VAL A 22 0.08 5.97 -4.60
C VAL A 22 1.19 6.91 -4.14
N LEU A 23 1.19 8.16 -4.60
CA LEU A 23 2.14 9.17 -4.14
C LEU A 23 1.99 9.44 -2.64
N TRP A 24 0.75 9.60 -2.16
CA TRP A 24 0.49 9.77 -0.73
C TRP A 24 0.91 8.57 0.11
N SER A 25 0.67 7.35 -0.36
CA SER A 25 1.12 6.16 0.36
C SER A 25 2.65 6.09 0.42
N ALA A 26 3.36 6.51 -0.64
CA ALA A 26 4.81 6.64 -0.64
C ALA A 26 5.30 7.64 0.41
N LEU A 27 4.64 8.82 0.53
CA LEU A 27 4.98 9.83 1.54
C LEU A 27 4.77 9.32 2.97
N ILE A 28 3.67 8.60 3.23
CA ILE A 28 3.41 7.97 4.52
C ILE A 28 4.49 6.92 4.81
N GLY A 29 4.82 6.08 3.83
CA GLY A 29 5.91 5.10 3.93
C GLY A 29 7.26 5.72 4.23
N ALA A 30 7.59 6.84 3.57
CA ALA A 30 8.81 7.60 3.85
C ALA A 30 8.84 8.11 5.30
N GLY A 31 7.71 8.63 5.81
CA GLY A 31 7.57 9.05 7.20
C GLY A 31 7.86 7.92 8.19
N ILE A 32 7.32 6.72 7.93
CA ILE A 32 7.63 5.51 8.72
C ILE A 32 9.13 5.17 8.61
N GLY A 33 9.70 5.23 7.41
CA GLY A 33 11.13 5.00 7.20
C GLY A 33 12.03 5.98 7.95
N VAL A 34 11.62 7.23 8.12
CA VAL A 34 12.33 8.22 8.94
C VAL A 34 12.31 7.81 10.42
N VAL A 35 11.13 7.45 10.95
CA VAL A 35 11.01 6.96 12.33
C VAL A 35 11.90 5.73 12.57
N LEU A 36 11.90 4.78 11.64
CA LEU A 36 12.77 3.60 11.69
C LEU A 36 14.26 3.97 11.61
N SER A 37 14.62 4.99 10.82
CA SER A 37 16.00 5.46 10.73
C SER A 37 16.47 6.11 12.03
N LEU A 38 15.61 6.88 12.72
CA LEU A 38 15.92 7.44 14.05
C LEU A 38 16.11 6.34 15.09
N PHE A 39 15.30 5.29 15.01
CA PHE A 39 15.48 4.10 15.84
C PHE A 39 16.84 3.45 15.57
N LEU A 40 17.20 3.19 14.31
CA LEU A 40 18.51 2.65 13.93
C LEU A 40 19.66 3.55 14.39
N ASP A 41 19.54 4.87 14.24
CA ASP A 41 20.54 5.84 14.71
C ASP A 41 20.78 5.71 16.22
N THR A 42 19.71 5.49 17.00
CA THR A 42 19.81 5.24 18.44
C THR A 42 20.57 3.96 18.74
N PHE A 43 20.31 2.86 18.02
CA PHE A 43 21.06 1.60 18.20
C PHE A 43 22.53 1.73 17.84
N ILE A 44 22.82 2.37 16.71
CA ILE A 44 24.19 2.52 16.21
C ILE A 44 25.02 3.36 17.17
N ARG A 45 24.46 4.46 17.70
CA ARG A 45 25.15 5.30 18.70
C ARG A 45 25.47 4.58 19.99
N ASN A 46 24.65 3.61 20.38
CA ASN A 46 24.87 2.79 21.57
C ASN A 46 25.73 1.54 21.29
N THR A 47 26.16 1.32 20.05
CA THR A 47 27.01 0.19 19.66
C THR A 47 28.44 0.69 19.44
N PRO A 48 29.49 0.02 19.98
CA PRO A 48 30.89 0.45 19.84
C PRO A 48 31.47 0.17 18.45
N ALA A 49 30.79 0.61 17.38
CA ALA A 49 31.21 0.46 16.00
C ALA A 49 31.56 1.83 15.40
N THR A 50 32.80 2.01 14.98
CA THR A 50 33.25 3.23 14.32
C THR A 50 32.80 3.21 12.85
N ILE A 51 31.63 3.79 12.56
CA ILE A 51 31.07 3.85 11.21
C ILE A 51 31.27 5.25 10.62
N ARG A 52 31.77 5.31 9.38
CA ARG A 52 31.93 6.59 8.65
C ARG A 52 30.56 7.22 8.40
N GLN A 53 30.40 8.51 8.72
CA GLN A 53 29.15 9.27 8.60
C GLN A 53 28.46 9.12 7.23
N THR A 54 29.24 9.10 6.15
CA THR A 54 28.68 8.92 4.79
C THR A 54 27.91 7.61 4.64
N ARG A 55 28.39 6.51 5.26
CA ARG A 55 27.72 5.20 5.21
C ARG A 55 26.41 5.21 5.99
N LEU A 56 26.34 5.96 7.10
CA LEU A 56 25.11 6.13 7.86
C LEU A 56 24.06 6.89 7.05
N HIS A 57 24.43 7.95 6.34
CA HIS A 57 23.51 8.65 5.45
C HIS A 57 22.98 7.74 4.33
N TYR A 58 23.83 6.91 3.72
CA TYR A 58 23.37 5.93 2.73
C TYR A 58 22.43 4.90 3.35
N LEU A 59 22.75 4.38 4.54
CA LEU A 59 21.88 3.44 5.25
C LEU A 59 20.49 4.04 5.47
N TYR A 60 20.42 5.24 6.03
CA TYR A 60 19.13 5.92 6.28
C TYR A 60 18.41 6.24 4.98
N GLY A 61 19.12 6.70 3.94
CA GLY A 61 18.54 6.94 2.63
C GLY A 61 17.91 5.67 2.01
N VAL A 62 18.59 4.53 2.11
CA VAL A 62 18.06 3.24 1.65
C VAL A 62 16.82 2.84 2.46
N VAL A 63 16.88 2.92 3.78
CA VAL A 63 15.74 2.57 4.66
C VAL A 63 14.50 3.40 4.32
N ILE A 64 14.65 4.72 4.19
CA ILE A 64 13.55 5.63 3.88
C ILE A 64 12.97 5.35 2.48
N SER A 65 13.84 5.22 1.47
CA SER A 65 13.40 4.97 0.10
C SER A 65 12.73 3.59 -0.06
N SER A 66 13.25 2.55 0.60
CA SER A 66 12.61 1.22 0.61
C SER A 66 11.23 1.27 1.26
N ALA A 67 11.05 1.96 2.39
CA ALA A 67 9.75 2.08 3.05
C ALA A 67 8.73 2.86 2.19
N ALA A 68 9.17 3.90 1.49
CA ALA A 68 8.36 4.66 0.55
C ALA A 68 7.92 3.79 -0.63
N LEU A 69 8.85 3.09 -1.29
CA LEU A 69 8.57 2.21 -2.43
C LEU A 69 7.66 1.04 -2.04
N PHE A 70 7.85 0.46 -0.86
CA PHE A 70 7.02 -0.61 -0.35
C PHE A 70 5.57 -0.15 -0.17
N SER A 71 5.37 1.02 0.43
CA SER A 71 4.03 1.59 0.65
C SER A 71 3.34 2.01 -0.66
N ALA A 72 4.09 2.53 -1.62
CA ALA A 72 3.62 2.79 -2.98
C ALA A 72 3.17 1.50 -3.69
N SER A 73 3.94 0.42 -3.53
CA SER A 73 3.67 -0.88 -4.15
C SER A 73 2.38 -1.50 -3.59
N ILE A 74 2.16 -1.42 -2.27
CA ILE A 74 0.92 -1.92 -1.64
C ILE A 74 -0.31 -1.19 -2.19
N GLU A 75 -0.29 0.14 -2.24
CA GLU A 75 -1.43 0.91 -2.74
C GLU A 75 -1.64 0.68 -4.25
N SER A 76 -0.56 0.53 -5.01
CA SER A 76 -0.64 0.18 -6.44
C SER A 76 -1.29 -1.19 -6.64
N MET A 77 -0.86 -2.21 -5.88
CA MET A 77 -1.46 -3.53 -5.93
C MET A 77 -2.93 -3.50 -5.49
N ARG A 78 -3.27 -2.74 -4.44
CA ARG A 78 -4.66 -2.60 -3.99
C ARG A 78 -5.55 -2.04 -5.09
N GLN A 79 -5.10 -0.98 -5.77
CA GLN A 79 -5.85 -0.40 -6.88
C GLN A 79 -5.96 -1.38 -8.06
N LEU A 80 -4.89 -2.10 -8.41
CA LEU A 80 -4.93 -3.10 -9.49
C LEU A 80 -5.90 -4.26 -9.16
N GLN A 81 -5.95 -4.69 -7.90
CA GLN A 81 -6.92 -5.69 -7.43
C GLN A 81 -8.35 -5.14 -7.47
N ASP A 82 -8.57 -3.88 -7.09
CA ASP A 82 -9.89 -3.23 -7.15
C ASP A 82 -10.37 -3.03 -8.60
N SER A 83 -9.46 -2.81 -9.54
CA SER A 83 -9.75 -2.65 -10.98
C SER A 83 -9.87 -3.98 -11.73
N ALA A 84 -9.64 -5.12 -11.07
CA ALA A 84 -9.62 -6.41 -11.74
C ALA A 84 -11.00 -6.80 -12.32
N PRO A 85 -11.02 -7.40 -13.53
CA PRO A 85 -12.26 -7.80 -14.17
C PRO A 85 -12.92 -9.00 -13.48
N GLU A 86 -12.14 -9.91 -12.89
CA GLU A 86 -12.67 -11.07 -12.18
C GLU A 86 -13.10 -10.72 -10.75
N GLU A 87 -14.27 -11.21 -10.33
CA GLU A 87 -14.83 -10.91 -9.01
C GLU A 87 -13.99 -11.46 -7.85
N ASP A 88 -13.28 -12.56 -8.06
CA ASP A 88 -12.44 -13.22 -7.05
C ASP A 88 -11.26 -12.35 -6.59
N TYR A 89 -10.80 -11.41 -7.43
CA TYR A 89 -9.71 -10.48 -7.10
C TYR A 89 -10.20 -9.21 -6.38
N ARG A 90 -11.51 -8.93 -6.37
CA ARG A 90 -12.12 -7.80 -5.65
C ARG A 90 -12.22 -8.11 -4.15
N THR A 91 -11.06 -8.21 -3.50
CA THR A 91 -10.98 -8.55 -2.09
C THR A 91 -11.55 -7.41 -1.25
N GLY A 92 -12.82 -7.53 -0.83
CA GLY A 92 -13.41 -6.65 0.18
C GLY A 92 -14.83 -6.13 -0.09
N LYS A 93 -15.40 -6.37 -1.29
CA LYS A 93 -16.73 -5.83 -1.64
C LYS A 93 -17.81 -6.87 -1.95
N SER A 94 -17.62 -8.16 -1.62
CA SER A 94 -18.66 -9.18 -1.83
C SER A 94 -19.50 -9.51 -0.57
N MET A 95 -19.15 -9.01 0.62
CA MET A 95 -19.82 -9.36 1.90
C MET A 95 -20.55 -8.21 2.60
N ALA A 96 -20.59 -6.98 2.06
CA ALA A 96 -21.27 -5.84 2.69
C ALA A 96 -22.68 -5.55 2.15
N GLY A 97 -23.14 -6.31 1.14
CA GLY A 97 -24.42 -6.07 0.45
C GLY A 97 -25.57 -7.00 0.83
N LYS A 98 -25.39 -7.91 1.80
CA LYS A 98 -26.38 -8.93 2.15
C LYS A 98 -26.87 -8.83 3.59
N SER A 99 -27.27 -7.63 4.01
CA SER A 99 -28.04 -7.46 5.25
C SER A 99 -28.97 -6.26 5.13
N ARG A 100 -29.94 -6.37 4.20
CA ARG A 100 -31.16 -5.55 4.14
C ARG A 100 -32.12 -6.16 3.11
N ARG A 101 -32.62 -7.36 3.41
CA ARG A 101 -33.96 -7.81 3.04
C ARG A 101 -34.44 -8.76 4.12
#